data_AF-A0A519YXG6-F1
#
_entry.id   AF-A0A519YXG6-F1
#
_cell.length_a   1.000
_cell.length_b   1.000
_cell.length_c   1.000
_cell.angle_alpha   90.00
_cell.angle_beta   90.00
_cell.angle_gamma   90.00
#
_symmetry.space_group_name_H-M   'P 1'
#
loop_
_entity.id
_entity.type
_entity.pdbx_description
1 polymer ?
#
loop_
_entity_poly.entity_id
_entity_poly.type
_entity_poly.pdbx_seq_one_letter_code
_entity_poly.pdbx_strand_id
1 'polypeptide(L)'
;MNFKSVALGVLASAVSTLAMADVYTLDWSAPGDRLLVVDSQTNLAWLNLNQSLGLSLDEVAAAGWFDQGFSLATQAQVDSLVSSLSATPFLGLLGGELVFHSAGGVEWWTPTLVGAIAGDFLAQGGSIPVKTFEYGPYLSPPQGGPQTVPGDRGWWCAPESGPACIPTQPSDGGGQDPTVRYEVFTSTLSTWFSIQDSTPGAGVFLVKDLSAVPEPATWLLMGVGLVGLCGVSRRRQPG
;
A
#
# COMPACT_ATOMS: atom_id res chain seq x y z
N MET A 1 51.21 -32.11 11.06
CA MET A 1 49.80 -31.69 11.29
C MET A 1 49.24 -31.21 9.96
N ASN A 2 48.25 -31.92 9.40
CA ASN A 2 47.77 -31.72 8.02
C ASN A 2 46.70 -30.63 7.96
N PHE A 3 47.02 -29.50 7.31
CA PHE A 3 46.19 -28.31 7.12
C PHE A 3 44.96 -28.49 6.20
N LYS A 4 44.67 -29.70 5.73
CA LYS A 4 43.68 -29.95 4.67
C LYS A 4 42.24 -30.16 5.15
N SER A 5 41.99 -30.24 6.46
CA SER A 5 40.66 -30.64 6.97
C SER A 5 39.81 -29.50 7.57
N VAL A 6 40.30 -28.25 7.57
CA VAL A 6 39.60 -27.12 8.20
C VAL A 6 38.70 -26.35 7.23
N ALA A 7 38.78 -26.60 5.92
CA ALA A 7 38.10 -25.78 4.90
C ALA A 7 36.61 -26.11 4.66
N LEU A 8 36.02 -27.13 5.30
CA LEU A 8 34.67 -27.62 4.95
C LEU A 8 33.55 -27.27 5.95
N GLY A 9 33.81 -26.41 6.94
CA GLY A 9 32.87 -26.17 8.06
C GLY A 9 32.09 -24.85 8.04
N VAL A 10 32.38 -23.92 7.12
CA VAL A 10 31.92 -22.51 7.23
C VAL A 10 30.95 -22.10 6.09
N LEU A 11 30.59 -23.00 5.18
CA LEU A 11 29.77 -22.67 4.00
C LEU A 11 28.24 -22.76 4.24
N ALA A 12 27.76 -22.87 5.48
CA ALA A 12 26.34 -23.09 5.79
C ALA A 12 25.63 -21.92 6.51
N SER A 13 26.29 -20.77 6.71
CA SER A 13 25.82 -19.73 7.64
C SER A 13 25.51 -18.38 6.98
N ALA A 14 24.79 -18.38 5.85
CA ALA A 14 24.22 -17.15 5.28
C ALA A 14 23.00 -17.44 4.37
N VAL A 15 21.97 -18.10 4.89
CA VAL A 15 20.62 -17.91 4.36
C VAL A 15 19.86 -17.09 5.39
N SER A 16 20.32 -15.85 5.59
CA SER A 16 19.49 -14.84 6.25
C SER A 16 18.32 -14.61 5.30
N THR A 17 17.20 -15.27 5.58
CA THR A 17 15.95 -15.00 4.87
C THR A 17 15.70 -13.50 4.98
N LEU A 18 15.84 -12.80 3.87
CA LEU A 18 15.27 -11.48 3.73
C LEU A 18 13.81 -11.67 4.10
N ALA A 19 13.37 -11.10 5.24
CA ALA A 19 11.96 -10.89 5.50
C ALA A 19 11.53 -9.94 4.39
N MET A 20 11.13 -10.51 3.26
CA MET A 20 10.59 -9.73 2.16
C MET A 20 9.30 -9.18 2.73
N ALA A 21 9.31 -7.87 2.93
CA ALA A 21 8.12 -7.09 3.17
C ALA A 21 7.09 -7.48 2.10
N ASP A 22 6.14 -8.30 2.50
CA ASP A 22 5.16 -8.89 1.61
C ASP A 22 3.77 -8.41 2.00
N VAL A 23 2.95 -8.28 0.98
CA VAL A 23 1.55 -7.90 1.12
C VAL A 23 0.72 -9.01 0.52
N TYR A 24 -0.12 -9.63 1.34
CA TYR A 24 -0.87 -10.81 0.95
C TYR A 24 -2.30 -10.75 1.46
N THR A 25 -3.17 -11.60 0.92
CA THR A 25 -4.57 -11.70 1.38
C THR A 25 -4.73 -12.83 2.38
N LEU A 26 -5.59 -12.63 3.38
CA LEU A 26 -5.95 -13.62 4.39
C LEU A 26 -7.46 -13.78 4.40
N ASP A 27 -7.92 -15.01 4.59
CA ASP A 27 -9.32 -15.28 4.89
C ASP A 27 -9.65 -14.85 6.32
N TRP A 28 -10.85 -14.32 6.55
CA TRP A 28 -11.24 -13.80 7.86
C TRP A 28 -12.45 -14.49 8.48
N SER A 29 -13.59 -14.50 7.80
CA SER A 29 -14.84 -15.04 8.33
C SER A 29 -15.17 -16.41 7.75
N ALA A 30 -14.80 -16.67 6.50
CA ALA A 30 -15.05 -17.93 5.81
C ALA A 30 -13.85 -18.32 4.93
N PRO A 31 -13.58 -19.62 4.75
CA PRO A 31 -12.54 -20.08 3.84
C PRO A 31 -12.75 -19.54 2.42
N GLY A 32 -11.73 -18.91 1.86
CA GLY A 32 -11.71 -18.31 0.51
C GLY A 32 -12.29 -16.90 0.39
N ASP A 33 -12.70 -16.25 1.49
CA ASP A 33 -13.31 -14.91 1.44
C ASP A 33 -12.30 -13.78 1.17
N ARG A 34 -11.01 -13.97 1.48
CA ARG A 34 -9.91 -13.02 1.24
C ARG A 34 -10.23 -11.58 1.66
N LEU A 35 -10.97 -11.41 2.76
CA LEU A 35 -11.46 -10.10 3.20
C LEU A 35 -10.39 -9.22 3.84
N LEU A 36 -9.22 -9.79 4.15
CA LEU A 36 -8.12 -9.06 4.75
C LEU A 36 -6.95 -8.94 3.79
N VAL A 37 -6.35 -7.76 3.76
CA VAL A 37 -5.06 -7.51 3.14
C VAL A 37 -4.05 -7.23 4.23
N VAL A 38 -3.02 -8.07 4.33
CA VAL A 38 -2.03 -8.02 5.40
C VAL A 38 -0.79 -7.29 4.91
N ASP A 39 -0.40 -6.24 5.62
CA ASP A 39 0.91 -5.60 5.49
C ASP A 39 1.85 -6.16 6.56
N SER A 40 2.77 -7.03 6.13
CA SER A 40 3.73 -7.68 7.03
C SER A 40 4.78 -6.72 7.62
N GLN A 41 4.96 -5.51 7.05
CA GLN A 41 5.89 -4.52 7.60
C GLN A 41 5.32 -3.87 8.85
N THR A 42 4.04 -3.52 8.81
CA THR A 42 3.35 -2.84 9.91
C THR A 42 2.62 -3.81 10.84
N ASN A 43 2.52 -5.09 10.47
CA ASN A 43 1.70 -6.11 11.15
C ASN A 43 0.21 -5.70 11.25
N LEU A 44 -0.26 -4.93 10.28
CA LEU A 44 -1.66 -4.52 10.18
C LEU A 44 -2.38 -5.38 9.14
N ALA A 45 -3.58 -5.83 9.50
CA ALA A 45 -4.53 -6.39 8.55
C ALA A 45 -5.60 -5.35 8.23
N TRP A 46 -5.70 -5.01 6.95
CA TRP A 46 -6.63 -4.05 6.38
C TRP A 46 -7.88 -4.78 5.91
N LEU A 47 -9.06 -4.30 6.31
CA LEU A 47 -10.30 -4.80 5.73
C LEU A 47 -10.40 -4.36 4.26
N ASN A 48 -10.80 -5.28 3.38
CA ASN A 48 -11.11 -4.94 2.00
C ASN A 48 -12.22 -3.86 1.97
N LEU A 49 -11.97 -2.75 1.25
CA LEU A 49 -12.86 -1.59 1.25
C LEU A 49 -14.23 -1.88 0.64
N ASN A 50 -14.38 -2.95 -0.15
CA ASN A 50 -15.69 -3.39 -0.65
C ASN A 50 -16.64 -3.79 0.49
N GLN A 51 -16.13 -4.08 1.69
CA GLN A 51 -16.96 -4.38 2.86
C GLN A 51 -17.58 -3.12 3.48
N SER A 52 -16.93 -1.96 3.33
CA SER A 52 -17.38 -0.68 3.87
C SER A 52 -17.78 0.33 2.79
N LEU A 53 -17.81 -0.10 1.52
CA LEU A 53 -18.08 0.75 0.37
C LEU A 53 -19.48 1.37 0.46
N GLY A 54 -19.54 2.69 0.36
CA GLY A 54 -20.81 3.42 0.38
C GLY A 54 -21.43 3.61 1.76
N LEU A 55 -20.81 3.09 2.83
CA LEU A 55 -21.29 3.28 4.20
C LEU A 55 -20.78 4.59 4.79
N SER A 56 -21.61 5.23 5.61
CA SER A 56 -21.20 6.31 6.51
C SER A 56 -20.37 5.77 7.69
N LEU A 57 -19.68 6.66 8.42
CA LEU A 57 -18.89 6.26 9.58
C LEU A 57 -19.77 5.71 10.71
N ASP A 58 -20.98 6.25 10.86
CA ASP A 58 -21.97 5.78 11.84
C ASP A 58 -22.46 4.37 11.51
N GLU A 59 -22.71 4.06 10.23
CA GLU A 59 -23.07 2.71 9.78
C GLU A 59 -21.91 1.73 9.97
N VAL A 60 -20.68 2.16 9.70
CA VAL A 60 -19.47 1.37 9.95
C VAL A 60 -19.30 1.05 11.43
N ALA A 61 -19.59 2.02 12.30
CA ALA A 61 -19.57 1.82 13.74
C ALA A 61 -20.66 0.83 14.21
N ALA A 62 -21.82 0.86 13.57
CA ALA A 62 -22.94 -0.04 13.88
C ALA A 62 -22.78 -1.45 13.29
N ALA A 63 -21.89 -1.66 12.31
CA ALA A 63 -21.70 -2.93 11.61
C ALA A 63 -20.99 -4.03 12.44
N GLY A 64 -20.52 -3.72 13.66
CA GLY A 64 -19.91 -4.69 14.57
C GLY A 64 -18.47 -5.08 14.24
N TRP A 65 -17.79 -4.37 13.34
CA TRP A 65 -16.36 -4.59 13.05
C TRP A 65 -15.47 -4.27 14.24
N PHE A 66 -15.83 -3.25 15.04
CA PHE A 66 -15.07 -2.87 16.23
C PHE A 66 -15.11 -3.97 17.31
N ASP A 67 -16.24 -4.65 17.48
CA ASP A 67 -16.36 -5.81 18.37
C ASP A 67 -15.48 -6.99 17.93
N GLN A 68 -15.07 -7.00 16.66
CA GLN A 68 -14.21 -8.01 16.05
C GLN A 68 -12.72 -7.59 16.04
N GLY A 69 -12.38 -6.50 16.74
CA GLY A 69 -11.01 -6.04 16.92
C GLY A 69 -10.49 -5.13 15.81
N PHE A 70 -11.34 -4.67 14.90
CA PHE A 70 -10.97 -3.59 13.99
C PHE A 70 -10.98 -2.24 14.71
N SER A 71 -10.26 -1.30 14.13
CA SER A 71 -10.19 0.10 14.50
C SER A 71 -10.13 0.93 13.22
N LEU A 72 -10.53 2.20 13.32
CA LEU A 72 -10.40 3.15 12.22
C LEU A 72 -8.92 3.41 11.95
N ALA A 73 -8.51 3.34 10.68
CA ALA A 73 -7.13 3.61 10.30
C ALA A 73 -6.79 5.09 10.51
N THR A 74 -5.61 5.34 11.05
CA THR A 74 -5.01 6.67 11.18
C THR A 74 -4.41 7.13 9.85
N GLN A 75 -4.22 8.43 9.68
CA GLN A 75 -3.55 8.98 8.52
C GLN A 75 -2.13 8.42 8.36
N ALA A 76 -1.38 8.32 9.46
CA ALA A 76 -0.03 7.78 9.43
C ALA A 76 0.01 6.31 8.97
N GLN A 77 -0.96 5.49 9.37
CA GLN A 77 -1.08 4.10 8.91
C GLN A 77 -1.40 4.03 7.42
N VAL A 78 -2.32 4.86 6.93
CA VAL A 78 -2.66 4.90 5.50
C VAL A 78 -1.48 5.41 4.67
N ASP A 79 -0.76 6.42 5.15
CA ASP A 79 0.43 6.92 4.46
C ASP A 79 1.55 5.87 4.43
N SER A 80 1.74 5.13 5.54
CA SER A 80 2.66 3.99 5.59
C SER A 80 2.24 2.89 4.61
N LEU A 81 0.95 2.55 4.57
CA LEU A 81 0.41 1.58 3.63
C LEU A 81 0.73 2.02 2.21
N VAL A 82 0.38 3.24 1.84
CA VAL A 82 0.58 3.82 0.51
C VAL A 82 2.06 3.81 0.10
N SER A 83 2.96 4.10 1.04
CA SER A 83 4.39 4.05 0.79
C SER A 83 4.91 2.63 0.51
N SER A 84 4.25 1.59 1.03
CA SER A 84 4.59 0.19 0.73
C SER A 84 4.02 -0.29 -0.62
N LEU A 85 3.11 0.48 -1.25
CA LEU A 85 2.38 0.09 -2.48
C LEU A 85 3.15 0.31 -3.78
N SER A 86 4.47 0.48 -3.73
CA SER A 86 5.27 0.52 -4.96
C SER A 86 5.12 -0.76 -5.84
N ALA A 87 4.40 -1.78 -5.36
CA ALA A 87 3.96 -2.94 -6.11
C ALA A 87 2.47 -2.83 -6.56
N THR A 88 2.26 -2.77 -7.87
CA THR A 88 1.01 -2.63 -8.64
C THR A 88 -0.24 -3.42 -8.24
N PRO A 89 -0.20 -4.71 -7.82
CA PRO A 89 -1.44 -5.48 -7.66
C PRO A 89 -2.24 -5.09 -6.41
N PHE A 90 -1.68 -4.28 -5.51
CA PHE A 90 -2.24 -4.07 -4.19
C PHE A 90 -3.58 -3.31 -4.17
N LEU A 91 -3.74 -2.25 -4.98
CA LEU A 91 -4.97 -1.45 -4.92
C LEU A 91 -6.20 -2.31 -5.20
N GLY A 92 -6.10 -3.25 -6.14
CA GLY A 92 -7.18 -4.21 -6.42
C GLY A 92 -7.45 -5.17 -5.25
N LEU A 93 -6.44 -5.55 -4.46
CA LEU A 93 -6.62 -6.40 -3.28
C LEU A 93 -7.43 -5.69 -2.18
N LEU A 94 -7.29 -4.37 -2.06
CA LEU A 94 -8.08 -3.56 -1.14
C LEU A 94 -9.47 -3.21 -1.66
N GLY A 95 -9.87 -3.66 -2.85
CA GLY A 95 -11.16 -3.30 -3.45
C GLY A 95 -11.10 -2.09 -4.38
N GLY A 96 -9.92 -1.73 -4.87
CA GLY A 96 -9.77 -0.68 -5.89
C GLY A 96 -10.39 -1.11 -7.21
N GLU A 97 -11.07 -0.17 -7.87
CA GLU A 97 -11.74 -0.39 -9.15
C GLU A 97 -10.91 0.18 -10.30
N LEU A 98 -11.06 -0.38 -11.50
CA LEU A 98 -10.45 0.20 -12.70
C LEU A 98 -11.29 1.37 -13.19
N VAL A 99 -10.71 2.57 -13.21
CA VAL A 99 -11.34 3.78 -13.73
C VAL A 99 -10.77 4.10 -15.10
N PHE A 100 -11.67 4.37 -16.05
CA PHE A 100 -11.32 4.75 -17.41
C PHE A 100 -10.91 6.22 -17.47
N HIS A 101 -9.79 6.48 -18.12
CA HIS A 101 -9.25 7.80 -18.36
C HIS A 101 -9.09 8.02 -19.86
N SER A 102 -9.41 9.22 -20.32
CA SER A 102 -9.16 9.66 -21.69
C SER A 102 -8.62 11.09 -21.66
N ALA A 103 -7.40 11.29 -22.18
CA ALA A 103 -6.84 12.61 -22.35
C ALA A 103 -6.00 12.68 -23.63
N GLY A 104 -6.20 13.73 -24.42
CA GLY A 104 -5.44 13.94 -25.66
C GLY A 104 -5.59 12.82 -26.69
N GLY A 105 -6.71 12.08 -26.68
CA GLY A 105 -6.95 10.94 -27.57
C GLY A 105 -6.23 9.64 -27.15
N VAL A 106 -5.57 9.61 -26.00
CA VAL A 106 -5.04 8.40 -25.39
C VAL A 106 -6.02 7.92 -24.33
N GLU A 107 -6.30 6.62 -24.34
CA GLU A 107 -7.21 5.95 -23.41
C GLU A 107 -6.44 4.96 -22.54
N TRP A 108 -6.71 4.95 -21.24
CA TRP A 108 -6.10 4.00 -20.32
C TRP A 108 -7.00 3.73 -19.11
N TRP A 109 -6.72 2.63 -18.42
CA TRP A 109 -7.41 2.25 -17.19
C TRP A 109 -6.43 2.35 -16.02
N THR A 110 -6.85 2.98 -14.92
CA THR A 110 -6.06 3.04 -13.69
C THR A 110 -6.82 2.37 -12.55
N PRO A 111 -6.20 1.46 -11.79
CA PRO A 111 -6.77 1.07 -10.51
C PRO A 111 -6.83 2.30 -9.61
N THR A 112 -8.04 2.58 -9.14
CA THR A 112 -8.39 3.70 -8.28
C THR A 112 -9.01 3.15 -7.01
N LEU A 113 -8.46 3.53 -5.87
CA LEU A 113 -8.95 3.17 -4.55
C LEU A 113 -9.35 4.46 -3.84
N VAL A 114 -10.59 4.58 -3.42
CA VAL A 114 -11.06 5.74 -2.66
C VAL A 114 -11.46 5.27 -1.27
N GLY A 115 -10.91 5.92 -0.24
CA GLY A 115 -11.26 5.57 1.13
C GLY A 115 -11.19 6.72 2.12
N ALA A 116 -12.09 6.70 3.09
CA ALA A 116 -12.17 7.63 4.20
C ALA A 116 -11.25 7.22 5.36
N ILE A 117 -10.61 8.21 5.97
CA ILE A 117 -9.67 8.05 7.08
C ILE A 117 -10.23 8.74 8.31
N ALA A 118 -10.36 8.03 9.42
CA ALA A 118 -11.06 8.54 10.60
C ALA A 118 -10.40 8.17 11.95
N GLY A 119 -9.25 7.49 11.95
CA GLY A 119 -8.61 7.00 13.19
C GLY A 119 -8.01 8.08 14.08
N ASP A 120 -7.50 9.16 13.48
CA ASP A 120 -6.80 10.26 14.18
C ASP A 120 -7.30 11.65 13.77
N PHE A 121 -8.25 11.73 12.83
CA PHE A 121 -8.70 12.99 12.25
C PHE A 121 -10.22 13.14 12.31
N LEU A 122 -10.68 13.95 13.25
CA LEU A 122 -12.01 14.58 13.22
C LEU A 122 -11.79 16.09 13.15
N ALA A 123 -12.05 16.69 11.99
CA ALA A 123 -11.99 18.14 11.85
C ALA A 123 -12.98 18.79 12.83
N GLN A 124 -12.70 20.03 13.25
CA GLN A 124 -13.71 20.85 13.95
C GLN A 124 -14.93 20.99 13.05
N GLY A 125 -16.01 20.27 13.39
CA GLY A 125 -17.20 20.13 12.53
C GLY A 125 -17.59 18.70 12.20
N GLY A 126 -16.85 17.69 12.65
CA GLY A 126 -17.20 16.28 12.40
C GLY A 126 -16.98 15.86 10.96
N SER A 127 -15.99 16.45 10.29
CA SER A 127 -15.59 16.05 8.94
C SER A 127 -14.34 15.18 8.95
N ILE A 128 -14.29 14.22 8.04
CA ILE A 128 -13.16 13.31 7.84
C ILE A 128 -12.55 13.48 6.44
N PRO A 129 -11.22 13.33 6.29
CA PRO A 129 -10.59 13.32 4.99
C PRO A 129 -10.87 12.00 4.25
N VAL A 130 -11.27 12.11 3.00
CA VAL A 130 -11.27 11.01 2.03
C VAL A 130 -10.02 11.14 1.17
N LYS A 131 -9.30 10.04 0.96
CA LYS A 131 -8.15 9.98 0.05
C LYS A 131 -8.49 9.10 -1.14
N THR A 132 -8.18 9.61 -2.32
CA THR A 132 -8.14 8.83 -3.56
C THR A 132 -6.69 8.40 -3.83
N PHE A 133 -6.51 7.16 -4.24
CA PHE A 133 -5.24 6.61 -4.69
C PHE A 133 -5.42 6.08 -6.10
N GLU A 134 -4.61 6.57 -7.03
CA GLU A 134 -4.62 6.15 -8.43
C GLU A 134 -3.28 5.50 -8.76
N TYR A 135 -3.29 4.51 -9.65
CA TYR A 135 -2.08 3.95 -10.23
C TYR A 135 -2.19 4.06 -11.75
N GLY A 136 -1.34 4.85 -12.40
CA GLY A 136 -1.43 5.05 -13.85
C GLY A 136 -0.18 5.66 -14.45
N PRO A 137 -0.03 5.62 -15.79
CA PRO A 137 1.08 6.28 -16.45
C PRO A 137 1.07 7.78 -16.15
N TYR A 138 2.22 8.35 -15.77
CA TYR A 138 2.38 9.80 -15.86
C TYR A 138 2.66 10.13 -17.31
N LEU A 139 1.93 11.11 -17.82
CA LEU A 139 2.43 11.90 -18.93
C LEU A 139 3.14 13.10 -18.32
N SER A 140 4.46 12.96 -18.11
CA SER A 140 5.29 14.10 -17.73
C SER A 140 5.10 15.21 -18.77
N PRO A 141 4.87 16.47 -18.36
CA PRO A 141 4.83 17.57 -19.31
C PRO A 141 6.16 17.62 -20.08
N PRO A 142 6.14 18.02 -21.36
CA PRO A 142 7.36 18.12 -22.16
C PRO A 142 8.38 19.01 -21.43
N GLN A 143 9.58 18.47 -21.20
CA GLN A 143 10.65 19.18 -20.51
C GLN A 143 11.08 20.38 -21.35
N GLY A 144 10.58 21.56 -21.01
CA GLY A 144 10.84 22.80 -21.77
C GLY A 144 9.85 23.93 -21.50
N GLY A 145 8.72 23.67 -20.85
CA GLY A 145 7.83 24.73 -20.35
C GLY A 145 8.43 25.48 -19.14
N PRO A 146 8.07 26.77 -18.93
CA PRO A 146 8.54 27.53 -17.78
C PRO A 146 8.16 26.81 -16.48
N GLN A 147 9.18 26.47 -15.68
CA GLN A 147 9.01 25.86 -14.37
C GLN A 147 8.41 26.90 -13.42
N THR A 148 7.19 26.65 -12.94
CA THR A 148 6.62 27.47 -11.87
C THR A 148 7.34 27.19 -10.54
N VAL A 149 7.42 28.25 -9.74
CA VAL A 149 8.28 28.42 -8.56
C VAL A 149 7.89 27.47 -7.41
N PRO A 150 8.83 27.03 -6.56
CA PRO A 150 8.52 26.21 -5.39
C PRO A 150 7.58 26.93 -4.42
N GLY A 151 6.36 26.41 -4.25
CA GLY A 151 5.38 26.92 -3.29
C GLY A 151 3.94 26.94 -3.79
N ASP A 152 3.73 26.90 -5.11
CA ASP A 152 2.40 26.86 -5.70
C ASP A 152 2.09 25.46 -6.24
N ARG A 153 0.98 24.89 -5.78
CA ARG A 153 0.46 23.60 -6.24
C ARG A 153 -0.06 23.76 -7.68
N GLY A 154 0.85 23.70 -8.64
CA GLY A 154 0.58 23.80 -10.06
C GLY A 154 -0.17 22.58 -10.59
N TRP A 155 -1.49 22.54 -10.35
CA TRP A 155 -2.40 21.98 -11.34
C TRP A 155 -2.56 23.04 -12.43
N TRP A 156 -2.27 22.69 -13.67
CA TRP A 156 -2.53 23.57 -14.82
C TRP A 156 -4.04 23.67 -15.02
N CYS A 157 -4.66 24.71 -14.44
CA CYS A 157 -6.03 25.10 -14.73
C CYS A 157 -6.01 26.46 -15.41
N ALA A 158 -6.44 26.55 -16.67
CA ALA A 158 -6.80 27.83 -17.26
C ALA A 158 -8.03 28.36 -16.49
N PRO A 159 -8.00 29.60 -15.94
CA PRO A 159 -9.00 30.05 -14.96
C PRO A 159 -10.41 30.30 -15.53
N GLU A 160 -10.69 30.00 -16.80
CA GLU A 160 -11.90 30.50 -17.48
C GLU A 160 -12.84 29.40 -18.02
N SER A 161 -12.57 28.10 -17.81
CA SER A 161 -13.42 27.04 -18.37
C SER A 161 -13.46 25.72 -17.58
N GLY A 162 -14.12 25.69 -16.41
CA GLY A 162 -14.62 24.46 -15.77
C GLY A 162 -13.59 23.35 -15.45
N PRO A 163 -14.02 22.18 -14.94
CA PRO A 163 -13.13 21.16 -14.36
C PRO A 163 -12.42 20.26 -15.40
N ALA A 164 -12.24 20.71 -16.64
CA ALA A 164 -11.58 19.94 -17.68
C ALA A 164 -10.15 20.44 -17.91
N CYS A 165 -9.16 19.78 -17.30
CA CYS A 165 -7.75 19.94 -17.66
C CYS A 165 -7.51 19.24 -19.01
N ILE A 166 -7.11 19.97 -20.06
CA ILE A 166 -6.78 19.41 -21.39
C ILE A 166 -5.27 19.53 -21.63
N PRO A 167 -4.56 18.46 -22.04
CA PRO A 167 -3.20 18.60 -22.55
C PRO A 167 -3.21 19.30 -23.91
N THR A 168 -2.46 20.39 -24.05
CA THR A 168 -2.19 21.01 -25.36
C THR A 168 -1.45 20.02 -26.26
N GLN A 169 -2.02 19.70 -27.41
CA GLN A 169 -1.36 18.95 -28.48
C GLN A 169 -0.10 19.67 -28.99
N PRO A 170 0.90 18.93 -29.51
CA PRO A 170 2.20 19.48 -29.85
C PRO A 170 2.15 20.33 -31.12
N SER A 171 2.84 21.47 -31.09
CA SER A 171 3.15 22.23 -32.30
C SER A 171 4.19 21.50 -33.13
N ASP A 172 3.83 21.25 -34.38
CA ASP A 172 4.61 20.64 -35.45
C ASP A 172 6.07 21.13 -35.48
N GLY A 173 6.99 20.32 -34.96
CA GLY A 173 8.41 20.62 -34.97
C GLY A 173 9.20 19.45 -34.41
N GLY A 174 9.59 18.53 -35.29
CA GLY A 174 10.20 17.25 -34.95
C GLY A 174 11.33 17.35 -33.93
N GLY A 175 11.26 16.50 -32.90
CA GLY A 175 12.37 16.26 -31.98
C GLY A 175 11.97 16.35 -30.52
N GLN A 176 11.21 15.38 -30.02
CA GLN A 176 11.59 14.50 -28.91
C GLN A 176 10.40 13.59 -28.59
N ASP A 177 10.66 12.28 -28.62
CA ASP A 177 9.73 11.23 -28.24
C ASP A 177 9.33 11.42 -26.76
N PRO A 178 8.04 11.67 -26.44
CA PRO A 178 7.62 11.75 -25.05
C PRO A 178 7.86 10.38 -24.40
N THR A 179 8.91 10.28 -23.60
CA THR A 179 9.21 9.04 -22.88
C THR A 179 8.12 8.84 -21.83
N VAL A 180 7.13 8.00 -22.14
CA VAL A 180 6.07 7.63 -21.19
C VAL A 180 6.73 6.89 -20.04
N ARG A 181 6.70 7.48 -18.85
CA ARG A 181 7.16 6.82 -17.61
C ARG A 181 5.93 6.31 -16.87
N TYR A 182 5.92 5.00 -16.64
CA TYR A 182 4.97 4.38 -15.72
C TYR A 182 5.50 4.59 -14.31
N GLU A 183 4.90 5.52 -13.58
CA GLU A 183 5.23 5.84 -12.20
C GLU A 183 3.92 5.79 -11.40
N VAL A 184 4.00 5.44 -10.11
CA VAL A 184 2.84 5.44 -9.24
C VAL A 184 2.60 6.88 -8.78
N PHE A 185 1.47 7.48 -9.13
CA PHE A 185 1.10 8.80 -8.60
C PHE A 185 -0.02 8.65 -7.63
N THR A 186 0.28 8.88 -6.37
CA THR A 186 -0.72 8.98 -5.33
C THR A 186 -1.29 10.40 -5.38
N SER A 187 -2.32 10.60 -6.20
CA SER A 187 -3.11 11.83 -6.22
C SER A 187 -3.96 11.91 -4.97
N THR A 188 -3.38 12.38 -3.86
CA THR A 188 -4.13 12.57 -2.61
C THR A 188 -5.07 13.77 -2.75
N LEU A 189 -6.23 13.54 -3.36
CA LEU A 189 -7.37 14.44 -3.28
C LEU A 189 -7.96 14.25 -1.89
N SER A 190 -7.72 15.23 -1.01
CA SER A 190 -8.38 15.28 0.30
C SER A 190 -9.68 16.07 0.17
N THR A 191 -10.78 15.34 0.03
CA THR A 191 -12.12 15.90 0.16
C THR A 191 -12.62 15.68 1.58
N TRP A 192 -13.37 16.64 2.10
CA TRP A 192 -13.91 16.60 3.46
C TRP A 192 -15.37 16.17 3.40
N PHE A 193 -15.72 15.13 4.15
CA PHE A 193 -17.10 14.65 4.24
C PHE A 193 -17.57 14.65 5.70
N SER A 194 -18.86 14.91 5.93
CA SER A 194 -19.48 14.69 7.23
C SER A 194 -19.42 13.20 7.58
N ILE A 195 -19.21 12.86 8.86
CA ILE A 195 -19.27 11.47 9.34
C ILE A 195 -20.62 10.79 9.10
N GLN A 196 -21.67 11.58 8.91
CA GLN A 196 -23.04 11.10 8.68
C GLN A 196 -23.35 10.88 7.19
N ASP A 197 -22.52 11.41 6.29
CA ASP A 197 -22.76 11.30 4.86
C ASP A 197 -22.19 9.97 4.35
N SER A 198 -23.02 9.21 3.64
CA SER A 198 -22.56 8.08 2.84
C SER A 198 -21.73 8.59 1.66
N THR A 199 -20.60 7.93 1.38
CA THR A 199 -19.77 8.20 0.20
C THR A 199 -19.87 7.03 -0.79
N PRO A 200 -20.78 7.05 -1.79
CA PRO A 200 -21.10 5.87 -2.61
C PRO A 200 -19.90 5.24 -3.34
N GLY A 201 -18.83 6.01 -3.57
CA GLY A 201 -17.61 5.54 -4.23
C GLY A 201 -16.40 5.38 -3.30
N ALA A 202 -16.55 5.51 -1.98
CA ALA A 202 -15.45 5.37 -1.03
C ALA A 202 -15.81 4.40 0.10
N GLY A 203 -14.87 3.55 0.48
CA GLY A 203 -14.97 2.74 1.70
C GLY A 203 -14.36 3.44 2.90
N VAL A 204 -14.51 2.88 4.09
CA VAL A 204 -13.81 3.34 5.30
C VAL A 204 -12.63 2.43 5.59
N PHE A 205 -11.44 3.00 5.76
CA PHE A 205 -10.25 2.23 6.12
C PHE A 205 -10.34 1.71 7.55
N LEU A 206 -10.43 0.39 7.65
CA LEU A 206 -10.43 -0.34 8.91
C LEU A 206 -9.19 -1.22 8.99
N VAL A 207 -8.51 -1.16 10.13
CA VAL A 207 -7.31 -1.93 10.42
C VAL A 207 -7.50 -2.70 11.71
N LYS A 208 -6.88 -3.87 11.78
CA LYS A 208 -6.68 -4.59 13.03
C LYS A 208 -5.22 -4.97 13.16
N ASP A 209 -4.72 -4.91 14.38
CA ASP A 209 -3.41 -5.46 14.69
C ASP A 209 -3.46 -6.98 14.52
N LEU A 210 -2.55 -7.50 13.71
CA LEU A 210 -2.24 -8.92 13.80
C LEU A 210 -1.38 -9.06 15.05
N SER A 211 -1.95 -9.69 16.09
CA SER A 211 -1.15 -10.12 17.23
C SER A 211 0.05 -10.86 16.66
N ALA A 212 1.25 -10.30 16.84
CA ALA A 212 2.47 -10.81 16.23
C ALA A 212 2.44 -12.32 16.37
N VAL A 213 2.29 -13.03 15.23
CA VAL A 213 2.24 -14.49 15.24
C VAL A 213 3.52 -14.89 15.96
N PRO A 214 3.46 -15.59 17.12
CA PRO A 214 4.65 -15.92 17.89
C PRO A 214 5.65 -16.51 16.92
N GLU A 215 6.77 -15.80 16.71
CA GLU A 215 7.58 -16.00 15.50
C GLU A 215 7.80 -17.50 15.28
N PRO A 216 7.38 -18.04 14.13
CA PRO A 216 7.03 -19.45 13.99
C PRO A 216 8.26 -20.30 14.20
N ALA A 217 8.40 -20.86 15.40
CA ALA A 217 9.43 -21.82 15.79
C ALA A 217 10.87 -21.49 15.33
N THR A 218 11.17 -20.28 14.86
CA THR A 218 12.42 -20.03 14.11
C THR A 218 13.56 -19.95 15.09
N TRP A 219 13.35 -19.26 16.21
CA TRP A 219 14.24 -19.30 17.37
C TRP A 219 14.37 -20.69 17.96
N LEU A 220 13.28 -21.47 17.96
CA LEU A 220 13.28 -22.83 18.50
C LEU A 220 14.07 -23.78 17.58
N LEU A 221 13.86 -23.72 16.27
CA LEU A 221 14.56 -24.48 15.25
C LEU A 221 16.02 -24.05 15.15
N MET A 222 16.30 -22.75 15.26
CA MET A 222 17.66 -22.23 15.36
C MET A 222 18.34 -22.76 16.63
N GLY A 223 17.65 -22.70 17.78
CA GLY A 223 18.14 -23.21 19.06
C GLY A 223 18.42 -24.72 19.02
N VAL A 224 17.48 -25.51 18.51
CA VAL A 224 17.63 -26.96 18.33
C VAL A 224 18.76 -27.28 17.35
N GLY A 225 18.87 -26.53 16.24
CA GLY A 225 19.95 -26.66 15.27
C GLY A 225 21.32 -26.38 15.89
N LEU A 226 21.45 -25.32 16.70
CA LEU A 226 22.70 -24.93 17.36
C LEU A 226 23.12 -25.98 18.40
N VAL A 227 22.18 -26.47 19.21
CA VAL A 227 22.43 -27.55 20.18
C VAL A 227 22.84 -28.84 19.46
N GLY A 228 22.17 -29.18 18.35
CA GLY A 228 22.56 -30.31 17.51
C GLY A 228 23.98 -30.18 16.97
N LEU A 229 24.35 -29.01 16.46
CA LEU A 229 25.69 -28.73 15.94
C LEU A 229 26.77 -28.84 17.03
N CYS A 230 26.52 -28.28 18.22
CA CYS A 230 27.40 -28.39 19.37
C CYS A 230 27.54 -29.85 19.88
N GLY A 231 26.47 -30.63 19.83
CA GLY A 231 26.49 -32.05 20.20
C GLY A 231 27.36 -32.88 19.26
N VAL A 232 27.35 -32.59 17.96
CA VAL A 232 28.15 -33.29 16.96
C VAL A 232 29.63 -32.89 17.01
N SER A 233 29.95 -31.61 17.25
CA SER A 233 31.34 -31.14 17.30
C SER A 233 32.12 -31.72 18.47
N ARG A 234 31.46 -31.99 19.61
CA ARG A 234 32.09 -32.55 20.81
C ARG A 234 32.52 -34.01 20.66
N ARG A 235 31.95 -34.77 19.71
CA ARG A 235 32.32 -36.18 19.45
C ARG A 235 33.58 -36.34 18.59
N ARG A 236 34.14 -35.26 18.04
CA ARG A 236 35.29 -35.29 17.12
C ARG A 236 36.62 -34.89 17.75
N GLN A 237 36.77 -34.97 19.07
CA GLN A 237 38.10 -34.95 19.70
C GLN A 237 38.50 -36.40 20.05
N PRO A 238 39.28 -37.09 19.20
CA PRO A 238 39.96 -38.32 19.61
C PRO A 238 41.09 -37.95 20.57
N GLY A 239 41.13 -38.62 21.73
CA GLY A 239 42.33 -38.72 22.54
C GLY A 239 43.38 -39.60 21.87
#